data_AF-A0A7R8CV15-F1
#
_entry.id   AF-A0A7R8CV15-F1
#
_cell.length_a   1.000
_cell.length_b   1.000
_cell.length_c   1.000
_cell.angle_alpha   90.00
_cell.angle_beta   90.00
_cell.angle_gamma   90.00
#
_symmetry.space_group_name_H-M   'P 1'
#
loop_
_entity.id
_entity.type
_entity.pdbx_description
1 polymer ?
#
loop_
_entity_poly.entity_id
_entity_poly.type
_entity_poly.pdbx_seq_one_letter_code
_entity_poly.pdbx_strand_id
1 'polypeptide(L)'
;MLNEFEISKTDSNPYGPQCGMVALWMAGHRFESSPPSVRDIQSYAINYGFSKKGEMFSAKNIAILAEKTIPSLKAEVLPFDSNFSLQFFLEEIIDNKSLFLIPYDSDYNNYPCLKDGLKAHWAVIFGVLFIDHSQSPPFPKIFSLTSSADVMYKVPKDINSNELLTMYQKISTNSFYLIGRQSKKQMDHAI
;
A
#
# COMPACT_ATOMS: atom_id res chain seq x y z
N MET A 1 -19.79 11.28 40.61
CA MET A 1 -20.87 11.67 39.69
C MET A 1 -20.25 11.66 38.30
N LEU A 2 -20.75 10.74 37.47
CA LEU A 2 -20.23 10.35 36.17
C LEU A 2 -20.21 11.53 35.19
N ASN A 3 -19.27 11.51 34.25
CA ASN A 3 -19.55 11.81 32.86
C ASN A 3 -18.63 10.92 32.02
N GLU A 4 -19.09 9.68 31.84
CA GLU A 4 -18.69 8.83 30.73
C GLU A 4 -19.04 9.59 29.45
N PHE A 5 -18.03 9.99 28.69
CA PHE A 5 -18.24 10.36 27.29
C PHE A 5 -18.58 9.08 26.55
N GLU A 6 -19.88 8.80 26.44
CA GLU A 6 -20.40 7.86 25.44
C GLU A 6 -19.91 8.32 24.06
N ILE A 7 -18.95 7.58 23.50
CA ILE A 7 -18.68 7.62 22.07
C ILE A 7 -19.93 7.02 21.41
N SER A 8 -20.83 7.89 20.98
CA SER A 8 -21.98 7.47 20.18
C SER A 8 -21.45 6.84 18.89
N LYS A 9 -21.65 5.52 18.77
CA LYS A 9 -21.56 4.81 17.48
C LYS A 9 -22.75 5.24 16.62
N THR A 10 -22.74 6.47 16.11
CA THR A 10 -23.57 6.81 14.96
C THR A 10 -22.83 6.36 13.70
N ASP A 11 -22.89 5.05 13.46
CA ASP A 11 -22.35 4.34 12.29
C ASP A 11 -23.16 4.68 11.02
N SER A 12 -23.07 5.92 10.53
CA SER A 12 -23.46 6.19 9.15
C SER A 12 -22.46 7.14 8.50
N ASN A 13 -21.31 6.60 8.06
CA ASN A 13 -20.52 7.29 7.06
C ASN A 13 -21.41 7.49 5.82
N PRO A 14 -21.79 8.74 5.45
CA PRO A 14 -22.62 8.98 4.28
C PRO A 14 -21.92 8.54 2.99
N TYR A 15 -20.60 8.40 3.02
CA TYR A 15 -19.74 8.00 1.91
C TYR A 15 -19.33 6.53 1.94
N GLY A 16 -19.95 5.67 2.77
CA GLY A 16 -19.70 4.24 2.76
C GLY A 16 -18.26 3.83 3.13
N PRO A 17 -17.81 2.61 2.83
CA PRO A 17 -16.38 2.27 2.92
C PRO A 17 -15.61 2.97 1.80
N GLN A 18 -14.43 3.54 2.05
CA GLN A 18 -13.67 4.30 1.04
C GLN A 18 -12.22 3.84 0.87
N CYS A 19 -11.86 2.67 1.42
CA CYS A 19 -10.49 2.17 1.42
C CYS A 19 -9.88 2.11 0.01
N GLY A 20 -10.59 1.58 -0.99
CA GLY A 20 -10.11 1.57 -2.37
C GLY A 20 -9.82 2.98 -2.93
N MET A 21 -10.69 3.96 -2.63
CA MET A 21 -10.53 5.34 -3.12
C MET A 21 -9.38 6.05 -2.41
N VAL A 22 -9.23 5.82 -1.10
CA VAL A 22 -8.11 6.33 -0.32
C VAL A 22 -6.79 5.70 -0.79
N ALA A 23 -6.77 4.42 -1.14
CA ALA A 23 -5.59 3.76 -1.70
C ALA A 23 -5.16 4.40 -3.03
N LEU A 24 -6.10 4.66 -3.94
CA LEU A 24 -5.82 5.38 -5.19
C LEU A 24 -5.36 6.81 -4.95
N TRP A 25 -6.00 7.53 -4.04
CA TRP A 25 -5.58 8.88 -3.66
C TRP A 25 -4.14 8.90 -3.12
N MET A 26 -3.80 7.96 -2.24
CA MET A 26 -2.43 7.78 -1.72
C MET A 26 -1.44 7.46 -2.83
N ALA A 27 -1.80 6.56 -3.75
CA ALA A 27 -0.95 6.21 -4.89
C ALA A 27 -0.76 7.39 -5.85
N GLY A 28 -1.81 8.18 -6.09
CA GLY A 28 -1.79 9.33 -7.00
C GLY A 28 -0.77 10.39 -6.61
N HIS A 29 -0.50 10.59 -5.31
CA HIS A 29 0.53 11.52 -4.83
C HIS A 29 1.95 11.15 -5.29
N ARG A 30 2.15 9.91 -5.76
CA ARG A 30 3.44 9.48 -6.30
C ARG A 30 3.63 9.92 -7.76
N PHE A 31 2.55 10.14 -8.50
CA PHE A 31 2.56 10.36 -9.94
C PHE A 31 2.11 11.77 -10.33
N GLU A 32 1.30 12.43 -9.51
CA GLU A 32 0.77 13.77 -9.74
C GLU A 32 1.12 14.69 -8.58
N SER A 33 1.44 15.95 -8.88
CA SER A 33 1.64 16.99 -7.85
C SER A 33 0.34 17.35 -7.13
N SER A 34 -0.81 17.10 -7.76
CA SER A 34 -2.15 17.38 -7.23
C SER A 34 -3.13 16.31 -7.71
N PRO A 35 -3.12 15.11 -7.11
CA PRO A 35 -4.07 14.06 -7.46
C PRO A 35 -5.53 14.45 -7.11
N PRO A 36 -6.54 13.87 -7.77
CA PRO A 36 -7.94 14.15 -7.47
C PRO A 36 -8.28 13.82 -6.02
N SER A 37 -9.26 14.51 -5.42
CA SER A 37 -9.68 14.20 -4.05
C SER A 37 -10.31 12.80 -3.94
N VAL A 38 -10.33 12.22 -2.74
CA VAL A 38 -11.03 10.94 -2.49
C VAL A 38 -12.49 10.99 -2.93
N ARG A 39 -13.14 12.16 -2.78
CA ARG A 39 -14.54 12.39 -3.20
C ARG A 39 -14.69 12.41 -4.71
N ASP A 40 -13.74 12.99 -5.43
CA ASP A 40 -13.74 12.97 -6.89
C ASP A 40 -13.57 11.53 -7.38
N ILE A 41 -12.57 10.81 -6.86
CA ILE A 41 -12.33 9.39 -7.19
C ILE A 41 -13.59 8.54 -6.93
N GLN A 42 -14.25 8.75 -5.79
CA GLN A 42 -15.51 8.07 -5.48
C GLN A 42 -16.64 8.43 -6.46
N SER A 43 -16.75 9.69 -6.87
CA SER A 43 -17.74 10.14 -7.85
C SER A 43 -17.51 9.47 -9.21
N TYR A 44 -16.24 9.35 -9.64
CA TYR A 44 -15.89 8.55 -10.81
C TYR A 44 -16.30 7.09 -10.63
N ALA A 45 -15.99 6.46 -9.49
CA ALA A 45 -16.36 5.06 -9.24
C ALA A 45 -17.87 4.82 -9.33
N ILE A 46 -18.68 5.76 -8.82
CA ILE A 46 -20.15 5.68 -8.88
C ILE A 46 -20.64 5.88 -10.32
N ASN A 47 -20.14 6.89 -11.03
CA ASN A 47 -20.55 7.19 -12.39
C ASN A 47 -20.23 6.04 -13.39
N TYR A 48 -19.13 5.32 -13.15
CA TYR A 48 -18.77 4.13 -13.95
C TYR A 48 -19.46 2.84 -13.48
N GLY A 49 -20.30 2.91 -12.44
CA GLY A 49 -21.03 1.75 -11.90
C GLY A 49 -20.14 0.76 -11.14
N PHE A 50 -18.94 1.15 -10.74
CA PHE A 50 -18.02 0.31 -9.98
C PHE A 50 -18.32 0.29 -8.48
N SER A 51 -19.06 1.30 -8.02
CA SER A 51 -19.42 1.50 -6.62
C SER A 51 -20.83 2.09 -6.52
N LYS A 52 -21.60 1.74 -5.49
CA LYS A 52 -22.86 2.39 -5.16
C LYS A 52 -22.67 3.50 -4.13
N LYS A 53 -21.77 3.29 -3.17
CA LYS A 53 -21.59 4.21 -2.05
C LYS A 53 -20.14 4.37 -1.61
N GLY A 54 -19.15 3.81 -2.30
CA GLY A 54 -17.72 3.94 -1.98
C GLY A 54 -16.97 2.60 -1.94
N GLU A 55 -17.70 1.49 -1.85
CA GLU A 55 -17.13 0.15 -1.89
C GLU A 55 -16.38 -0.13 -3.20
N MET A 56 -15.28 -0.88 -3.10
CA MET A 56 -14.48 -1.30 -4.25
C MET A 56 -13.97 -2.72 -4.02
N PHE A 57 -14.58 -3.69 -4.70
CA PHE A 57 -14.31 -5.13 -4.51
C PHE A 57 -13.56 -5.77 -5.69
N SER A 58 -13.29 -5.02 -6.75
CA SER A 58 -12.71 -5.54 -8.00
C SER A 58 -11.39 -4.86 -8.31
N ALA A 59 -10.32 -5.65 -8.40
CA ALA A 59 -9.00 -5.18 -8.86
C ALA A 59 -9.06 -4.66 -10.30
N LYS A 60 -9.91 -5.24 -11.15
CA LYS A 60 -10.13 -4.72 -12.51
C LYS A 60 -10.77 -3.33 -12.48
N ASN A 61 -11.77 -3.13 -11.63
CA ASN A 61 -12.44 -1.84 -11.53
C ASN A 61 -11.50 -0.78 -10.94
N ILE A 62 -10.69 -1.13 -9.93
CA ILE A 62 -9.73 -0.17 -9.35
C ILE A 62 -8.64 0.21 -10.36
N ALA A 63 -8.17 -0.73 -11.18
CA ALA A 63 -7.20 -0.45 -12.24
C ALA A 63 -7.78 0.53 -13.28
N ILE A 64 -8.98 0.26 -13.78
CA ILE A 64 -9.68 1.18 -14.71
C ILE A 64 -9.88 2.55 -14.05
N LEU A 65 -10.34 2.57 -12.79
CA LEU A 65 -10.57 3.81 -12.06
C LEU A 65 -9.28 4.63 -11.89
N ALA A 66 -8.16 3.96 -11.63
CA ALA A 66 -6.85 4.61 -11.49
C ALA A 66 -6.48 5.37 -12.78
N GLU A 67 -6.54 4.71 -13.93
CA GLU A 67 -6.23 5.34 -15.23
C GLU A 67 -7.24 6.45 -15.61
N LYS A 68 -8.50 6.33 -15.17
CA LYS A 68 -9.52 7.37 -15.42
C LYS A 68 -9.35 8.62 -14.55
N THR A 69 -8.78 8.47 -13.36
CA THR A 69 -8.66 9.56 -12.37
C THR A 69 -7.26 10.16 -12.34
N ILE A 70 -6.23 9.39 -12.70
CA ILE A 70 -4.83 9.79 -12.65
C ILE A 70 -4.23 9.57 -14.06
N PRO A 71 -4.26 10.59 -14.95
CA PRO A 71 -3.92 10.41 -16.37
C PRO A 71 -2.48 9.94 -16.65
N SER A 72 -1.53 10.24 -15.77
CA SER A 72 -0.14 9.78 -15.88
C SER A 72 0.07 8.31 -15.50
N LEU A 73 -0.94 7.68 -14.89
CA LEU A 73 -0.83 6.33 -14.36
C LEU A 73 -1.32 5.30 -15.38
N LYS A 74 -0.59 4.18 -15.47
CA LYS A 74 -1.05 2.93 -16.09
C LYS A 74 -1.22 1.88 -15.00
N ALA A 75 -2.29 1.09 -15.09
CA ALA A 75 -2.62 0.10 -14.09
C ALA A 75 -2.78 -1.28 -14.72
N GLU A 76 -2.07 -2.27 -14.19
CA GLU A 76 -2.21 -3.67 -14.56
C GLU A 76 -2.73 -4.48 -13.38
N VAL A 77 -3.61 -5.45 -13.68
CA VAL A 77 -4.06 -6.43 -12.68
C VAL A 77 -3.22 -7.68 -12.85
N LEU A 78 -2.36 -7.92 -11.87
CA LEU A 78 -1.50 -9.10 -11.84
C LEU A 78 -2.17 -10.23 -11.06
N PRO A 79 -2.21 -11.46 -11.60
CA PRO A 79 -2.58 -12.61 -10.80
C PRO A 79 -1.52 -12.84 -9.72
N PHE A 80 -1.96 -13.19 -8.51
CA PHE A 80 -1.05 -13.66 -7.48
C PHE A 80 -0.86 -15.17 -7.66
N ASP A 81 0.08 -15.54 -8.52
CA ASP A 81 0.42 -16.92 -8.84
C ASP A 81 1.93 -17.18 -8.70
N SER A 82 2.38 -18.37 -9.10
CA SER A 82 3.78 -18.80 -8.99
C SER A 82 4.77 -17.93 -9.77
N ASN A 83 4.31 -17.06 -10.68
CA ASN A 83 5.17 -16.15 -11.44
C ASN A 83 5.47 -14.86 -10.67
N PHE A 84 4.77 -14.58 -9.56
CA PHE A 84 5.06 -13.44 -8.71
C PHE A 84 6.33 -13.69 -7.87
N SER A 85 7.49 -13.38 -8.46
CA SER A 85 8.80 -13.55 -7.81
C SER A 85 9.25 -12.29 -7.07
N LEU A 86 10.17 -12.45 -6.11
CA LEU A 86 10.83 -11.30 -5.48
C LEU A 86 11.58 -10.45 -6.51
N GLN A 87 12.23 -11.07 -7.50
CA GLN A 87 12.92 -10.35 -8.57
C GLN A 87 11.97 -9.42 -9.31
N PHE A 88 10.84 -9.94 -9.80
CA PHE A 88 9.81 -9.15 -10.47
C PHE A 88 9.30 -8.01 -9.57
N PHE A 89 9.02 -8.30 -8.30
CA PHE A 89 8.59 -7.27 -7.35
C PHE A 89 9.62 -6.14 -7.17
N LEU A 90 10.91 -6.48 -7.09
CA LEU A 90 11.98 -5.51 -6.97
C LEU A 90 12.17 -4.69 -8.25
N GLU A 91 12.11 -5.32 -9.42
CA GLU A 91 12.13 -4.64 -10.73
C GLU A 91 11.01 -3.59 -10.81
N GLU A 92 9.80 -3.96 -10.41
CA GLU A 92 8.65 -3.05 -10.41
C GLU A 92 8.83 -1.86 -9.46
N ILE A 93 9.17 -2.08 -8.19
CA ILE A 93 9.29 -0.98 -7.21
C ILE A 93 10.54 -0.13 -7.44
N ILE A 94 11.67 -0.76 -7.75
CA ILE A 94 12.98 -0.09 -7.78
C ILE A 94 13.26 0.50 -9.15
N ASP A 95 13.08 -0.26 -10.23
CA ASP A 95 13.50 0.20 -11.56
C ASP A 95 12.35 0.94 -12.26
N ASN A 96 11.16 0.33 -12.27
CA ASN A 96 9.96 0.91 -12.90
C ASN A 96 9.26 1.96 -12.03
N LYS A 97 9.64 2.05 -10.75
CA LYS A 97 9.05 2.98 -9.77
C LYS A 97 7.54 2.80 -9.61
N SER A 98 7.05 1.59 -9.85
CA SER A 98 5.67 1.15 -9.70
C SER A 98 5.26 1.07 -8.23
N LEU A 99 3.95 1.02 -7.98
CA LEU A 99 3.34 0.75 -6.68
C LEU A 99 2.43 -0.47 -6.82
N PHE A 100 2.33 -1.27 -5.75
CA PHE A 100 1.37 -2.38 -5.72
C PHE A 100 0.18 -2.03 -4.85
N LEU A 101 -1.02 -2.16 -5.40
CA LEU A 101 -2.27 -2.12 -4.63
C LEU A 101 -2.72 -3.56 -4.36
N ILE A 102 -2.66 -3.97 -3.10
CA ILE A 102 -2.98 -5.35 -2.69
C ILE A 102 -4.35 -5.35 -2.00
N PRO A 103 -5.33 -6.09 -2.53
CA PRO A 103 -6.54 -6.42 -1.79
C PRO A 103 -6.23 -7.47 -0.72
N TYR A 104 -6.73 -7.27 0.49
CA TYR A 104 -6.54 -8.20 1.60
C TYR A 104 -7.67 -8.05 2.63
N ASP A 105 -7.87 -9.05 3.49
CA ASP A 105 -8.80 -8.90 4.63
C ASP A 105 -8.10 -8.25 5.83
N SER A 106 -8.70 -7.22 6.41
CA SER A 106 -8.19 -6.57 7.62
C SER A 106 -8.87 -7.09 8.88
N ASP A 107 -8.09 -7.49 9.87
CA ASP A 107 -8.60 -7.87 11.19
C ASP A 107 -8.85 -6.64 12.09
N TYR A 108 -9.39 -6.84 13.30
CA TYR A 108 -9.70 -5.77 14.26
C TYR A 108 -8.49 -4.93 14.67
N ASN A 109 -7.30 -5.53 14.64
CA ASN A 109 -6.01 -4.90 14.93
C ASN A 109 -5.36 -4.28 13.68
N ASN A 110 -6.07 -4.27 12.54
CA ASN A 110 -5.63 -3.81 11.22
C ASN A 110 -4.57 -4.69 10.53
N TYR A 111 -4.20 -5.83 11.11
CA TYR A 111 -3.30 -6.76 10.46
C TYR A 111 -4.01 -7.54 9.35
N PRO A 112 -3.26 -8.02 8.34
CA PRO A 112 -3.80 -8.93 7.35
C PRO A 112 -4.33 -10.21 8.00
N CYS A 113 -5.45 -10.71 7.50
CA CYS A 113 -6.05 -11.98 7.88
C CYS A 113 -6.67 -12.67 6.66
N LEU A 114 -7.22 -13.87 6.86
CA LEU A 114 -7.99 -14.61 5.85
C LEU A 114 -9.43 -14.74 6.36
N LYS A 115 -10.34 -13.92 5.84
CA LYS A 115 -11.76 -13.86 6.21
C LYS A 115 -12.65 -13.93 4.97
N ASP A 116 -12.17 -14.59 3.92
CA ASP A 116 -12.89 -14.83 2.65
C ASP A 116 -13.48 -13.55 2.02
N GLY A 117 -12.78 -12.43 2.14
CA GLY A 117 -13.23 -11.13 1.59
C GLY A 117 -14.26 -10.40 2.45
N LEU A 118 -14.72 -10.98 3.58
CA LEU A 118 -15.71 -10.35 4.47
C LEU A 118 -15.19 -9.07 5.14
N LYS A 119 -13.86 -8.89 5.18
CA LYS A 119 -13.18 -7.71 5.71
C LYS A 119 -12.26 -7.09 4.67
N ALA A 120 -12.65 -7.18 3.39
CA ALA A 120 -11.85 -6.73 2.27
C ALA A 120 -11.41 -5.27 2.43
N HIS A 121 -10.14 -5.05 2.13
CA HIS A 121 -9.43 -3.81 2.31
C HIS A 121 -8.32 -3.67 1.27
N TRP A 122 -7.76 -2.47 1.15
CA TRP A 122 -6.70 -2.17 0.19
C TRP A 122 -5.46 -1.63 0.92
N ALA A 123 -4.28 -2.15 0.57
CA ALA A 123 -3.00 -1.62 0.99
C ALA A 123 -2.21 -1.13 -0.22
N VAL A 124 -1.51 -0.01 -0.05
CA VAL A 124 -0.51 0.46 -1.01
C VAL A 124 0.85 -0.01 -0.53
N ILE A 125 1.49 -0.91 -1.27
CA ILE A 125 2.86 -1.37 -1.03
C ILE A 125 3.81 -0.55 -1.90
N PHE A 126 4.85 -0.02 -1.28
CA PHE A 126 5.78 0.93 -1.91
C PHE A 126 7.26 0.65 -1.58
N GLY A 127 7.54 -0.43 -0.87
CA GLY A 127 8.92 -0.77 -0.53
C GLY A 127 9.06 -2.17 0.07
N VAL A 128 10.32 -2.51 0.35
CA VAL A 128 10.72 -3.76 0.99
C VAL A 128 11.72 -3.45 2.10
N LEU A 129 11.70 -4.25 3.15
CA LEU A 129 12.67 -4.24 4.23
C LEU A 129 13.31 -5.62 4.34
N PHE A 130 14.63 -5.65 4.13
CA PHE A 130 15.43 -6.83 4.41
C PHE A 130 16.01 -6.74 5.81
N ILE A 131 15.95 -7.84 6.55
CA ILE A 131 16.51 -7.94 7.89
C ILE A 131 17.71 -8.86 7.81
N ASP A 132 18.90 -8.35 8.14
CA ASP A 132 20.09 -9.17 8.31
C ASP A 132 20.43 -9.28 9.79
N HIS A 133 20.43 -10.50 10.32
CA HIS A 133 20.82 -10.79 11.69
C HIS A 133 22.34 -11.01 11.83
N SER A 134 23.11 -10.91 10.75
CA SER A 134 24.57 -10.98 10.82
C SER A 134 25.14 -9.74 11.51
N GLN A 135 26.14 -9.93 12.39
CA GLN A 135 26.80 -8.81 13.09
C GLN A 135 27.73 -7.99 12.18
N SER A 136 27.89 -8.40 10.92
CA SER A 136 28.74 -7.74 9.92
C SER A 136 27.92 -7.52 8.66
N PRO A 137 27.24 -6.37 8.51
CA PRO A 137 26.38 -6.12 7.36
C PRO A 137 27.20 -6.30 6.07
N PRO A 138 26.72 -7.06 5.07
CA PRO A 138 27.43 -7.30 3.83
C PRO A 138 27.56 -6.05 2.94
N PHE A 139 26.99 -4.91 3.38
CA PHE A 139 26.94 -3.67 2.62
C PHE A 139 27.72 -2.55 3.33
N PRO A 140 28.38 -1.64 2.58
CA PRO A 140 28.93 -0.43 3.16
C PRO A 140 27.84 0.31 3.94
N LYS A 141 28.19 0.96 5.06
CA LYS A 141 27.25 1.71 5.92
C LYS A 141 26.58 2.85 5.13
N ILE A 142 25.52 2.51 4.40
CA ILE A 142 24.71 3.45 3.66
C ILE A 142 23.60 3.91 4.62
N PHE A 143 23.93 4.92 5.42
CA PHE A 143 23.06 5.68 6.33
C PHE A 143 22.29 4.87 7.40
N SER A 144 22.65 5.09 8.67
CA SER A 144 21.95 4.54 9.83
C SER A 144 20.83 5.47 10.31
N LEU A 145 19.61 4.96 10.45
CA LEU A 145 18.71 5.43 11.51
C LEU A 145 18.84 4.46 12.68
N THR A 146 19.24 4.95 13.84
CA THR A 146 19.35 4.10 15.04
C THR A 146 18.14 4.32 15.94
N SER A 147 17.26 3.31 16.01
CA SER A 147 16.66 2.95 17.28
C SER A 147 17.38 1.70 17.78
N SER A 148 17.47 1.53 19.08
CA SER A 148 18.56 0.87 19.83
C SER A 148 18.71 -0.66 19.70
N ALA A 149 18.34 -1.29 18.59
CA ALA A 149 18.59 -2.71 18.36
C ALA A 149 18.74 -3.11 16.88
N ASP A 150 18.11 -2.40 15.95
CA ASP A 150 18.08 -2.77 14.53
C ASP A 150 18.71 -1.66 13.67
N VAL A 151 19.72 -2.01 12.86
CA VAL A 151 20.29 -1.06 11.90
C VAL A 151 19.47 -1.09 10.61
N MET A 152 18.58 -0.11 10.43
CA MET A 152 17.89 0.09 9.16
C MET A 152 18.79 0.86 8.20
N TYR A 153 19.04 0.28 7.02
CA TYR A 153 19.76 0.94 5.93
C TYR A 153 18.77 1.50 4.92
N LYS A 154 18.94 2.77 4.56
CA LYS A 154 18.18 3.35 3.44
C LYS A 154 18.89 3.01 2.14
N VAL A 155 18.18 2.34 1.25
CA VAL A 155 18.66 2.02 -0.09
C VAL A 155 19.05 3.31 -0.85
N PRO A 156 20.25 3.39 -1.45
CA PRO A 156 20.65 4.52 -2.30
C PRO A 156 19.68 4.76 -3.45
N LYS A 157 19.59 6.00 -3.93
CA LYS A 157 18.68 6.33 -5.04
C LYS A 157 19.09 5.70 -6.37
N ASP A 158 20.35 5.31 -6.47
CA ASP A 158 21.07 4.81 -7.65
C ASP A 158 21.19 3.28 -7.71
N ILE A 159 20.74 2.55 -6.69
CA ILE A 159 20.68 1.08 -6.77
C ILE A 159 19.63 0.65 -7.81
N ASN A 160 19.89 -0.44 -8.52
CA ASN A 160 18.88 -1.15 -9.30
C ASN A 160 18.39 -2.43 -8.60
N SER A 161 17.32 -3.02 -9.14
CA SER A 161 16.71 -4.24 -8.60
C SER A 161 17.66 -5.45 -8.53
N ASN A 162 18.54 -5.64 -9.53
CA ASN A 162 19.49 -6.76 -9.59
C ASN A 162 20.57 -6.68 -8.51
N GLU A 163 21.09 -5.47 -8.29
CA GLU A 163 22.01 -5.20 -7.19
C GLU A 163 21.32 -5.51 -5.86
N LEU A 164 20.10 -5.00 -5.65
CA LEU A 164 19.34 -5.22 -4.43
C LEU A 164 18.97 -6.70 -4.20
N LEU A 165 18.68 -7.46 -5.27
CA LEU A 165 18.46 -8.90 -5.21
C LEU A 165 19.74 -9.67 -4.84
N THR A 166 20.87 -9.30 -5.46
CA THR A 166 22.19 -9.88 -5.14
C THR A 166 22.57 -9.61 -3.69
N MET A 167 22.21 -8.42 -3.18
CA MET A 167 22.33 -8.06 -1.78
C MET A 167 21.47 -8.98 -0.91
N TYR A 168 20.17 -9.11 -1.21
CA TYR A 168 19.25 -9.99 -0.48
C TYR A 168 19.75 -11.44 -0.41
N GLN A 169 20.27 -11.99 -1.51
CA GLN A 169 20.81 -13.35 -1.58
C GLN A 169 22.01 -13.60 -0.66
N LYS A 170 22.71 -12.55 -0.22
CA LYS A 170 23.83 -12.64 0.74
C LYS A 170 23.37 -12.60 2.19
N ILE A 171 22.13 -12.20 2.46
CA ILE A 171 21.57 -12.15 3.80
C ILE A 171 21.23 -13.58 4.23
N SER A 172 21.56 -13.92 5.48
CA SER A 172 21.37 -15.28 6.02
C SER A 172 19.90 -15.72 6.17
N THR A 173 18.94 -14.81 5.94
CA THR A 173 17.51 -15.04 6.15
C THR A 173 16.74 -15.11 4.84
N ASN A 174 15.82 -16.07 4.73
CA ASN A 174 14.88 -16.18 3.61
C ASN A 174 13.59 -15.34 3.82
N SER A 175 13.60 -14.38 4.74
CA SER A 175 12.42 -13.56 5.06
C SER A 175 12.69 -12.08 4.82
N PHE A 176 11.70 -11.40 4.25
CA PHE A 176 11.67 -9.95 4.08
C PHE A 176 10.29 -9.42 4.46
N TYR A 177 10.20 -8.13 4.73
CA TYR A 177 8.94 -7.45 5.01
C TYR A 177 8.57 -6.54 3.85
N LEU A 178 7.29 -6.47 3.53
CA LEU A 178 6.76 -5.46 2.63
C LEU A 178 6.46 -4.19 3.42
N ILE A 179 6.91 -3.06 2.89
CA ILE A 179 6.57 -1.75 3.43
C ILE A 179 5.35 -1.25 2.68
N GLY A 180 4.27 -1.06 3.42
CA GLY A 180 3.02 -0.57 2.86
C GLY A 180 2.24 0.28 3.84
N ARG A 181 1.22 0.94 3.32
CA ARG A 181 0.27 1.73 4.10
C ARG A 181 -1.14 1.26 3.78
N GLN A 182 -1.83 0.89 4.84
CA GLN A 182 -3.26 0.57 4.80
C GLN A 182 -4.08 1.83 4.50
N SER A 183 -5.07 1.69 3.62
CA SER A 183 -6.01 2.76 3.28
C SER A 183 -7.13 2.91 4.31
N LYS A 184 -6.84 3.59 5.42
CA LYS A 184 -7.86 3.88 6.43
C LYS A 184 -8.96 4.80 5.86
N LYS A 185 -10.18 4.69 6.40
CA LYS A 185 -11.25 5.65 6.09
C LYS A 185 -10.73 7.06 6.32
N GLN A 186 -10.96 7.98 5.39
CA GLN A 186 -10.71 9.38 5.63
C GLN A 186 -11.66 9.82 6.76
N MET A 187 -11.13 10.18 7.92
CA MET A 187 -11.90 10.94 8.89
C MET A 187 -12.02 12.35 8.32
N ASP A 188 -13.23 12.92 8.34
CA ASP A 188 -13.52 14.30 7.90
C ASP A 188 -12.83 15.33 8.82
N HIS A 189 -11.50 15.33 8.86
CA HIS A 189 -10.68 16.38 9.46
C HIS A 189 -9.55 16.72 8.50
N ALA A 190 -9.91 17.43 7.44
CA ALA A 190 -9.02 18.35 6.75
C ALA A 190 -9.84 19.60 6.47
N ILE A 191 -9.76 20.55 7.41
CA ILE A 191 -9.96 21.98 7.12
C ILE A 191 -8.70 22.43 6.38
#